data_AF-A0A958MA77-F1
#
_entry.id   AF-A0A958MA77-F1
#
_cell.length_a   1.000
_cell.length_b   1.000
_cell.length_c   1.000
_cell.angle_alpha   90.00
_cell.angle_beta   90.00
_cell.angle_gamma   90.00
#
_symmetry.space_group_name_H-M   'P 1'
#
loop_
_entity.id
_entity.type
_entity.pdbx_description
1 polymer ?
#
loop_
_entity_poly.entity_id
_entity_poly.type
_entity_poly.pdbx_seq_one_letter_code
_entity_poly.pdbx_strand_id
1 'polypeptide(L)'
;MNMKYCHGFFLSVFIIVAPSGGLLSGQTIQAEIDTLWQRYRAQTEVYAKIDLLNDISYAYRRLNPDSVLKYAEQALEWAGKIDYTAGMAYAYKNKGIANYKLGSDPDTTIGYYQKA
;
A
#
# COMPACT_ATOMS: atom_id res chain seq x y z
N MET A 1 -46.78 28.41 45.21
CA MET A 1 -46.07 29.35 44.32
C MET A 1 -45.33 28.52 43.26
N ASN A 2 -45.92 28.46 42.05
CA ASN A 2 -45.38 28.21 40.68
C ASN A 2 -44.26 27.16 40.51
N MET A 3 -44.43 25.98 39.89
CA MET A 3 -44.96 25.59 38.55
C MET A 3 -44.22 26.23 37.36
N LYS A 4 -43.48 25.43 36.56
CA LYS A 4 -43.67 25.16 35.10
C LYS A 4 -42.38 24.65 34.40
N TYR A 5 -42.58 23.66 33.54
CA TYR A 5 -41.65 23.06 32.57
C TYR A 5 -41.08 24.07 31.56
N CYS A 6 -39.86 23.83 31.05
CA CYS A 6 -39.36 24.31 29.74
C CYS A 6 -38.20 23.38 29.32
N HIS A 7 -38.41 22.36 28.49
CA HIS A 7 -38.29 22.35 27.01
C HIS A 7 -37.00 22.94 26.43
N GLY A 8 -36.31 22.11 25.63
CA GLY A 8 -35.19 22.47 24.74
C GLY A 8 -33.86 22.51 25.49
N PHE A 9 -32.81 21.80 25.10
CA PHE A 9 -32.24 21.84 23.76
C PHE A 9 -31.13 20.77 23.70
N PHE A 10 -31.43 19.60 23.12
CA PHE A 10 -30.38 18.69 22.67
C PHE A 10 -29.77 19.31 21.41
N LEU A 11 -28.78 20.18 21.59
CA LEU A 11 -27.92 20.61 20.48
C LEU A 11 -26.85 19.53 20.30
N SER A 12 -27.25 18.42 19.69
CA SER A 12 -26.30 17.51 19.08
C SER A 12 -25.59 18.27 17.96
N VAL A 13 -24.39 18.77 18.29
CA VAL A 13 -23.46 19.27 17.28
C VAL A 13 -23.03 18.07 16.45
N PHE A 14 -23.75 17.81 15.35
CA PHE A 14 -23.23 17.01 14.26
C PHE A 14 -22.13 17.87 13.62
N ILE A 15 -20.89 17.61 14.00
CA ILE A 15 -19.73 18.07 13.24
C ILE A 15 -19.82 17.34 11.91
N ILE A 16 -20.44 17.98 10.91
CA ILE A 16 -20.32 17.57 9.53
C ILE A 16 -18.88 17.93 9.14
N VAL A 17 -17.95 17.01 9.40
CA VAL A 17 -16.65 17.01 8.73
C VAL A 17 -16.96 16.68 7.28
N ALA A 18 -17.27 17.71 6.49
CA ALA A 18 -17.30 17.59 5.04
C ALA A 18 -15.89 17.17 4.62
N PRO A 19 -15.68 15.98 4.03
CA PRO A 19 -14.39 15.64 3.47
C PRO A 19 -14.23 16.54 2.25
N SER A 20 -13.47 17.61 2.41
CA SER A 20 -13.06 18.50 1.35
C SER A 20 -12.24 17.70 0.32
N GLY A 21 -12.91 17.28 -0.75
CA GLY A 21 -12.39 17.26 -2.12
C GLY A 21 -11.07 16.54 -2.46
N GLY A 22 -10.53 15.66 -1.61
CA GLY A 22 -9.22 15.02 -1.84
C GLY A 22 -9.22 13.50 -2.09
N LEU A 23 -10.35 12.80 -1.94
CA LEU A 23 -10.35 11.34 -1.70
C LEU A 23 -10.65 10.42 -2.89
N LEU A 24 -10.95 10.93 -4.08
CA LEU A 24 -11.40 10.08 -5.19
C LEU A 24 -10.30 9.16 -5.76
N SER A 25 -9.03 9.57 -5.71
CA SER A 25 -7.92 8.78 -6.27
C SER A 25 -7.39 7.70 -5.33
N GLY A 26 -7.48 7.89 -4.01
CA GLY A 26 -7.04 6.91 -3.01
C GLY A 26 -7.99 5.73 -2.87
N GLN A 27 -9.31 5.96 -3.00
CA GLN A 27 -10.32 4.92 -2.86
C GLN A 27 -10.20 3.79 -3.89
N THR A 28 -9.85 4.13 -5.13
CA THR A 28 -9.68 3.13 -6.21
C THR A 28 -8.40 2.30 -6.04
N ILE A 29 -7.29 2.92 -5.61
CA ILE A 29 -6.03 2.22 -5.37
C ILE A 29 -6.14 1.31 -4.13
N GLN A 30 -6.82 1.75 -3.07
CA GLN A 30 -6.99 0.94 -1.87
C GLN A 30 -7.82 -0.31 -2.17
N ALA A 31 -8.90 -0.20 -2.96
CA ALA A 31 -9.70 -1.36 -3.36
C ALA A 31 -8.89 -2.37 -4.20
N GLU A 32 -7.98 -1.89 -5.07
CA GLU A 32 -7.04 -2.74 -5.81
C GLU A 32 -6.11 -3.50 -4.85
N ILE A 33 -5.51 -2.79 -3.89
CA ILE A 33 -4.63 -3.38 -2.86
C ILE A 33 -5.38 -4.44 -2.04
N ASP A 34 -6.61 -4.15 -1.61
CA ASP A 34 -7.42 -5.08 -0.83
C ASP A 34 -7.73 -6.35 -1.64
N THR A 35 -8.02 -6.19 -2.93
CA THR A 35 -8.23 -7.31 -3.87
C THR A 35 -6.97 -8.16 -4.01
N LEU A 36 -5.79 -7.53 -4.14
CA LEU A 36 -4.52 -8.24 -4.20
C LEU A 36 -4.23 -9.02 -2.90
N TRP A 37 -4.54 -8.44 -1.74
CA TRP A 37 -4.39 -9.13 -0.46
C TRP A 37 -5.35 -10.31 -0.28
N GLN A 38 -6.57 -10.23 -0.82
CA GLN A 38 -7.49 -11.36 -0.84
C GLN A 38 -6.91 -12.50 -1.67
N ARG A 39 -6.42 -12.20 -2.88
CA ARG A 39 -5.76 -13.19 -3.74
C ARG A 39 -4.53 -13.80 -3.07
N TYR A 40 -3.70 -12.99 -2.43
CA TYR A 40 -2.50 -13.45 -1.72
C TYR A 40 -2.84 -14.43 -0.59
N ARG A 41 -3.90 -14.14 0.18
CA ARG A 41 -4.37 -14.98 1.28
C ARG A 41 -4.99 -16.30 0.81
N ALA A 42 -5.65 -16.29 -0.35
CA ALA A 42 -6.26 -17.48 -0.94
C ALA A 42 -5.25 -18.36 -1.72
N GLN A 43 -4.11 -17.80 -2.12
CA GLN A 43 -3.11 -18.50 -2.92
C GLN A 43 -2.35 -19.54 -2.07
N THR A 44 -2.00 -20.67 -2.68
CA THR A 44 -1.15 -21.71 -2.09
C THR A 44 0.20 -21.84 -2.81
N GLU A 45 0.24 -21.59 -4.11
CA GLU A 45 1.46 -21.68 -4.93
C GLU A 45 2.48 -20.61 -4.54
N VAL A 46 3.71 -21.04 -4.25
CA VAL A 46 4.77 -20.16 -3.73
C VAL A 46 5.17 -19.10 -4.76
N TYR A 47 5.35 -19.49 -6.03
CA TYR A 47 5.65 -18.56 -7.13
C TYR A 47 4.59 -17.47 -7.25
N ALA A 48 3.31 -17.87 -7.26
CA ALA A 48 2.20 -16.92 -7.36
C ALA A 48 2.07 -16.02 -6.13
N LYS A 49 2.44 -16.49 -4.92
CA LYS A 49 2.51 -15.62 -3.73
C LYS A 49 3.57 -14.55 -3.86
N ILE A 50 4.74 -14.89 -4.41
CA ILE A 50 5.83 -13.94 -4.65
C ILE A 50 5.39 -12.90 -5.68
N ASP A 51 4.76 -13.32 -6.78
CA ASP A 51 4.23 -12.41 -7.79
C ASP A 51 3.18 -11.45 -7.18
N LEU A 52 2.26 -11.98 -6.36
CA LEU A 52 1.28 -11.16 -5.66
C LEU A 52 1.92 -10.18 -4.66
N LEU A 53 3.01 -10.53 -3.97
CA LEU A 53 3.75 -9.59 -3.13
C LEU A 53 4.38 -8.46 -3.96
N ASN A 54 4.91 -8.79 -5.15
CA ASN A 54 5.44 -7.79 -6.08
C ASN A 54 4.33 -6.86 -6.62
N ASP A 55 3.15 -7.40 -6.91
CA ASP A 55 1.99 -6.61 -7.33
C ASP A 55 1.51 -5.68 -6.21
N ILE A 56 1.40 -6.20 -4.99
CA ILE A 56 1.05 -5.42 -3.80
C ILE A 56 2.06 -4.28 -3.60
N SER A 57 3.35 -4.60 -3.64
CA SER A 57 4.43 -3.60 -3.56
C SER A 57 4.24 -2.49 -4.60
N TYR A 58 4.03 -2.86 -5.85
CA TYR A 58 3.84 -1.91 -6.93
C TYR A 58 2.56 -1.07 -6.79
N ALA A 59 1.47 -1.65 -6.30
CA ALA A 59 0.21 -0.94 -6.05
C ALA A 59 0.39 0.20 -5.02
N TYR A 60 1.23 -0.01 -4.00
CA TYR A 60 1.55 1.02 -3.01
C TYR A 60 2.37 2.21 -3.54
N ARG A 61 2.94 2.15 -4.76
CA ARG A 61 3.85 3.20 -5.28
C ARG A 61 3.24 4.61 -5.29
N ARG A 62 1.92 4.72 -5.35
CA ARG A 62 1.20 6.00 -5.38
C ARG A 62 0.72 6.45 -3.99
N LEU A 63 0.84 5.60 -2.98
CA LEU A 63 0.30 5.83 -1.64
C LEU A 63 1.41 5.94 -0.59
N ASN A 64 2.32 4.97 -0.54
CA ASN A 64 3.33 4.89 0.51
C ASN A 64 4.59 4.16 -0.01
N PRO A 65 5.72 4.87 -0.22
CA PRO A 65 6.96 4.24 -0.69
C PRO A 65 7.60 3.28 0.33
N ASP A 66 7.39 3.45 1.64
CA ASP A 66 7.85 2.49 2.64
C ASP A 66 7.13 1.15 2.50
N SER A 67 5.84 1.18 2.16
CA SER A 67 5.09 -0.04 1.84
C SER A 67 5.61 -0.72 0.57
N VAL A 68 5.98 0.05 -0.46
CA VAL A 68 6.63 -0.51 -1.66
C VAL A 68 7.88 -1.29 -1.25
N LEU A 69 8.76 -0.66 -0.48
CA LEU A 69 10.00 -1.26 -0.02
C LEU A 69 9.75 -2.53 0.80
N LYS A 70 8.88 -2.44 1.81
CA LYS A 70 8.53 -3.55 2.71
C LYS A 70 8.06 -4.81 1.97
N TYR A 71 7.17 -4.65 0.99
CA TYR A 71 6.61 -5.81 0.27
C TYR A 71 7.53 -6.30 -0.85
N ALA A 72 8.33 -5.41 -1.45
CA ALA A 72 9.39 -5.81 -2.37
C ALA A 72 10.47 -6.64 -1.66
N GLU A 73 10.84 -6.28 -0.43
CA GLU A 73 11.82 -7.04 0.36
C GLU A 73 11.31 -8.42 0.73
N GLN A 74 10.04 -8.55 1.11
CA GLN A 74 9.41 -9.86 1.33
C GLN A 74 9.40 -10.70 0.05
N ALA A 75 9.03 -10.11 -1.09
CA ALA A 75 9.07 -10.82 -2.38
C ALA A 75 10.50 -11.29 -2.73
N LEU A 76 11.49 -10.42 -2.54
CA LEU A 76 12.90 -10.73 -2.80
C LEU A 76 13.42 -11.86 -1.90
N GLU A 77 13.09 -11.83 -0.61
CA GLU A 77 13.49 -12.86 0.35
C GLU A 77 12.95 -14.23 -0.05
N TRP A 78 11.64 -14.31 -0.35
CA TRP A 78 11.01 -15.57 -0.76
C TRP A 78 11.51 -16.05 -2.12
N ALA A 79 11.64 -15.14 -3.08
CA ALA A 79 12.17 -15.46 -4.41
C ALA A 79 13.61 -15.99 -4.34
N GLY A 80 14.45 -15.38 -3.51
CA GLY A 80 15.83 -15.82 -3.29
C GLY A 80 15.93 -17.20 -2.62
N LYS A 81 14.99 -17.58 -1.75
CA LYS A 81 14.96 -18.91 -1.11
C LYS A 81 14.67 -20.05 -2.08
N ILE A 82 14.01 -19.76 -3.20
CA ILE A 82 13.59 -20.77 -4.19
C ILE A 82 14.23 -20.53 -5.57
N ASP A 83 15.24 -19.65 -5.64
CA ASP A 83 15.93 -19.26 -6.88
C ASP A 83 14.98 -18.77 -8.00
N TYR A 84 13.88 -18.10 -7.63
CA TYR A 84 12.91 -17.58 -8.59
C TYR A 84 13.37 -16.23 -9.17
N THR A 85 14.20 -16.29 -10.20
CA THR A 85 14.85 -15.11 -10.82
C THR A 85 13.86 -14.03 -11.25
N ALA A 86 12.72 -14.39 -11.85
CA ALA A 86 11.73 -13.41 -12.28
C ALA A 86 11.10 -12.68 -11.08
N GLY A 87 10.80 -13.39 -9.99
CA GLY A 87 10.30 -12.77 -8.75
C GLY A 87 11.31 -11.81 -8.14
N MET A 88 12.60 -12.16 -8.17
CA MET A 88 13.70 -11.29 -7.71
C MET A 88 13.82 -10.03 -8.57
N ALA A 89 13.73 -10.17 -9.89
CA ALA A 89 13.80 -9.06 -10.83
C ALA A 89 12.73 -8.00 -10.56
N TYR A 90 11.47 -8.44 -10.42
CA TYR A 90 10.36 -7.56 -10.07
C TYR A 90 10.54 -6.90 -8.70
N ALA A 91 11.05 -7.64 -7.72
CA ALA A 91 11.31 -7.11 -6.40
C ALA A 91 12.38 -6.01 -6.44
N TYR A 92 13.49 -6.23 -7.14
CA TYR A 92 14.54 -5.21 -7.30
C TYR A 92 14.04 -3.96 -8.02
N LYS A 93 13.26 -4.12 -9.09
CA LYS A 93 12.58 -2.99 -9.76
C LYS A 93 11.74 -2.19 -8.77
N ASN A 94 10.95 -2.86 -7.93
CA ASN A 94 10.10 -2.21 -6.94
C ASN A 94 10.91 -1.53 -5.82
N LYS A 95 12.04 -2.11 -5.39
CA LYS A 95 12.99 -1.43 -4.49
C LYS A 95 13.53 -0.15 -5.12
N GLY A 96 13.87 -0.16 -6.41
CA GLY A 96 14.28 1.03 -7.16
C GLY A 96 13.19 2.12 -7.14
N ILE A 97 11.93 1.75 -7.40
CA ILE A 97 10.79 2.67 -7.31
C ILE A 97 10.65 3.29 -5.92
N ALA A 98 10.79 2.48 -4.86
CA ALA A 98 10.70 2.94 -3.48
C ALA A 98 11.83 3.94 -3.15
N ASN A 99 13.08 3.59 -3.47
CA ASN A 99 14.25 4.42 -3.19
C ASN A 99 14.21 5.75 -3.94
N TYR A 100 13.81 5.73 -5.22
CA TYR A 100 13.58 6.95 -5.99
C TYR A 100 12.55 7.88 -5.31
N LYS A 101 11.44 7.31 -4.81
CA LYS A 101 10.38 8.07 -4.14
C LYS A 101 10.76 8.56 -2.74
N LEU A 102 11.64 7.84 -2.05
CA LEU A 102 12.19 8.22 -0.74
C LEU A 102 13.29 9.28 -0.85
N GLY A 103 13.72 9.64 -2.07
CA GLY A 103 14.81 10.59 -2.29
C GLY A 103 16.19 10.00 -1.95
N SER A 104 16.35 8.69 -2.07
CA SER A 104 17.65 8.03 -1.96
C SER A 104 18.60 8.47 -3.07
N ASP A 105 19.90 8.32 -2.83
CA ASP A 105 20.93 8.67 -3.79
C ASP A 105 20.70 7.98 -5.17
N PRO A 106 20.93 8.67 -6.30
CA PRO A 106 20.74 8.11 -7.64
C PRO A 106 21.49 6.78 -7.87
N ASP A 107 22.69 6.60 -7.32
CA ASP A 107 23.48 5.39 -7.50
C ASP A 107 22.80 4.18 -6.85
N THR A 108 22.17 4.39 -5.68
CA THR A 108 21.38 3.35 -5.01
C THR A 108 20.18 2.93 -5.87
N THR A 109 19.49 3.91 -6.45
CA THR A 109 18.33 3.66 -7.32
C THR A 109 18.74 2.90 -8.58
N ILE A 110 19.82 3.34 -9.24
CA ILE A 110 20.36 2.70 -10.44
C ILE A 110 20.81 1.26 -10.13
N GLY A 111 21.49 1.06 -9.01
CA GLY A 111 21.95 -0.26 -8.58
C GLY A 111 20.81 -1.27 -8.38
N TYR A 112 19.62 -0.81 -7.97
CA TYR A 112 18.44 -1.68 -7.91
C TYR A 112 17.90 -2.02 -9.30
N TYR A 113 17.84 -1.07 -10.23
CA TYR A 113 17.40 -1.36 -11.59
C TYR A 113 18.37 -2.25 -12.37
N GLN A 114 19.67 -2.21 -12.06
CA GLN A 114 20.66 -3.12 -12.66
C GLN A 114 20.53 -4.57 -12.18
N LYS A 115 19.94 -4.80 -11.00
CA LYS A 115 19.69 -6.14 -10.45
C LYS A 115 18.34 -6.71 -10.87
N ALA A 116 17.47 -5.86 -11.45
CA ALA A 116 16.19 -6.27 -12.00
C ALA A 116 16.38 -6.91 -13.37
#